data_AF-A0A945R9M9-F1
#
_entry.id   AF-A0A945R9M9-F1
#
_cell.length_a   1.000
_cell.length_b   1.000
_cell.length_c   1.000
_cell.angle_alpha   90.00
_cell.angle_beta   90.00
_cell.angle_gamma   90.00
#
_symmetry.space_group_name_H-M   'P 1'
#
loop_
_entity.id
_entity.type
_entity.pdbx_description
1 polymer ?
#
loop_
_entity_poly.entity_id
_entity_poly.type
_entity_poly.pdbx_seq_one_letter_code
_entity_poly.pdbx_strand_id
1 'polypeptide(L)'
;MGILDIIEAAIKLGIPMVVLSWLIFSWLYRDGKLDRQAGRKDIAANVKQMKTSFKSKDKQKTNYVYDKWMWFGSGFYGLAALWTFIIVEISQFFSFLFNFPGFESLFGEGLFNFLVALALGQLGNIINAFIWFVYWSDDGSILVYFLVAYMGYWCGVELAKRGEEIPIGQWLNKLFASLPQIDIDSKIEASKRKLSKQQVLRQQTIKQSAPTLEQTNQEAPAQEASKQEQENQKDTK
;
A
#
# COMPACT_ATOMS: atom_id res chain seq x y z
N MET A 1 -3.57 38.70 7.40
CA MET A 1 -3.88 37.53 8.25
C MET A 1 -5.16 37.81 9.00
N GLY A 2 -6.24 37.20 8.54
CA GLY A 2 -7.54 37.27 9.21
C GLY A 2 -7.71 36.14 10.23
N ILE A 3 -8.70 36.29 11.12
CA ILE A 3 -9.13 35.19 12.01
C ILE A 3 -9.59 33.95 11.21
N LEU A 4 -10.08 34.17 9.99
CA LEU A 4 -10.53 33.12 9.08
C LEU A 4 -9.39 32.20 8.65
N ASP A 5 -8.19 32.74 8.36
CA ASP A 5 -7.01 31.96 7.98
C ASP A 5 -6.60 30.98 9.09
N ILE A 6 -6.75 31.40 10.36
CA ILE A 6 -6.43 30.56 11.52
C ILE A 6 -7.47 29.45 11.69
N ILE A 7 -8.76 29.78 11.53
CA ILE A 7 -9.86 28.79 11.61
C ILE A 7 -9.70 27.77 10.49
N GLU A 8 -9.41 28.22 9.27
CA GLU A 8 -9.19 27.35 8.12
C GLU A 8 -7.99 26.42 8.35
N ALA A 9 -6.85 26.95 8.79
CA ALA A 9 -5.68 26.16 9.13
C ALA A 9 -5.99 25.16 10.26
N ALA A 10 -6.80 25.55 11.23
CA ALA A 10 -7.21 24.67 12.32
C ALA A 10 -8.07 23.51 11.80
N ILE A 11 -9.01 23.76 10.89
CA ILE A 11 -9.88 22.72 10.33
C ILE A 11 -9.10 21.80 9.38
N LYS A 12 -8.34 22.38 8.44
CA LYS A 12 -7.63 21.62 7.40
C LYS A 12 -6.45 20.80 7.94
N LEU A 13 -5.78 21.29 8.97
CA LEU A 13 -4.53 20.72 9.44
C LEU A 13 -4.44 20.57 10.95
N GLY A 14 -4.87 21.57 11.74
CA GLY A 14 -4.78 21.52 13.21
C GLY A 14 -5.52 20.35 13.85
N ILE A 15 -6.83 20.23 13.60
CA ILE A 15 -7.71 19.17 14.13
C ILE A 15 -7.26 17.79 13.64
N PRO A 16 -6.99 17.57 12.34
CA PRO A 16 -6.43 16.31 11.88
C PRO A 16 -5.13 15.92 12.59
N MET A 17 -4.24 16.89 12.84
CA MET A 17 -3.00 16.64 13.56
C MET A 17 -3.25 16.27 15.04
N VAL A 18 -4.26 16.84 15.71
CA VAL A 18 -4.68 16.38 17.05
C VAL A 18 -5.07 14.91 17.00
N VAL A 19 -5.97 14.55 16.08
CA VAL A 19 -6.54 13.20 15.99
C VAL A 19 -5.47 12.16 15.63
N LEU A 20 -4.67 12.43 14.61
CA LEU A 20 -3.63 11.50 14.16
C LEU A 20 -2.52 11.33 15.21
N SER A 21 -2.07 12.43 15.83
CA SER A 21 -1.10 12.35 16.92
C SER A 21 -1.67 11.57 18.09
N TRP A 22 -2.90 11.86 18.49
CA TRP A 22 -3.54 11.14 19.58
C TRP A 22 -3.63 9.64 19.27
N LEU A 23 -4.06 9.26 18.06
CA LEU A 23 -4.19 7.86 17.65
C LEU A 23 -2.84 7.13 17.66
N ILE A 24 -1.84 7.69 16.99
CA ILE A 24 -0.52 7.06 16.88
C ILE A 24 0.11 6.94 18.26
N PHE A 25 0.17 8.03 19.04
CA PHE A 25 0.83 8.01 20.34
C PHE A 25 0.08 7.17 21.36
N SER A 26 -1.26 7.16 21.34
CA SER A 26 -2.04 6.26 22.20
C SER A 26 -1.73 4.80 21.90
N TRP A 27 -1.56 4.44 20.62
CA TRP A 27 -1.14 3.10 20.24
C TRP A 27 0.28 2.78 20.73
N LEU A 28 1.23 3.72 20.58
CA LEU A 28 2.59 3.53 21.07
C LEU A 28 2.68 3.37 22.59
N TYR A 29 1.89 4.15 23.35
CA TYR A 29 1.81 4.01 24.80
C TYR A 29 1.17 2.67 25.20
N ARG A 30 0.11 2.24 24.52
CA ARG A 30 -0.56 0.97 24.79
C ARG A 30 0.33 -0.24 24.50
N ASP A 31 1.13 -0.17 23.43
CA ASP A 31 2.10 -1.20 23.06
C ASP A 31 3.34 -1.23 23.99
N GLY A 32 3.43 -0.35 24.99
CA GLY A 32 4.59 -0.22 25.88
C GLY A 32 5.85 0.31 25.19
N LYS A 33 5.72 0.82 23.95
CA LYS A 33 6.84 1.39 23.17
C LYS A 33 7.25 2.78 23.66
N LEU A 34 6.35 3.45 24.40
CA LEU A 34 6.60 4.72 25.05
C LEU A 34 6.13 4.65 26.51
N ASP A 35 6.88 5.29 27.40
CA ASP A 35 6.48 5.50 28.79
C ASP A 35 5.69 6.81 28.92
N ARG A 36 4.53 6.74 29.58
CA ARG A 36 3.65 7.89 29.84
C ARG A 36 4.24 8.89 30.83
N GLN A 37 5.20 8.48 31.66
CA GLN A 37 5.90 9.37 32.59
C GLN A 37 7.10 10.08 31.94
N ALA A 38 7.51 9.67 30.74
CA ALA A 38 8.66 10.24 30.05
C ALA A 38 8.40 11.68 29.59
N GLY A 39 9.45 12.51 29.65
CA GLY A 39 9.39 13.89 29.19
C GLY A 39 9.28 13.99 27.66
N ARG A 40 8.90 15.16 27.14
CA ARG A 40 8.76 15.39 25.68
C ARG A 40 10.04 15.09 24.89
N LYS A 41 11.21 15.40 25.46
CA LYS A 41 12.51 15.13 24.84
C LYS A 41 12.77 13.63 24.75
N ASP A 42 12.38 12.88 25.77
CA ASP A 42 12.53 11.43 25.84
C ASP A 42 11.56 10.74 24.86
N ILE A 43 10.33 11.23 24.75
CA ILE A 43 9.36 10.79 23.74
C ILE A 43 9.94 10.99 22.33
N ALA A 44 10.49 12.18 22.03
CA ALA A 44 11.10 12.46 20.73
C ALA A 44 12.33 11.58 20.47
N ALA A 45 13.16 11.34 21.50
CA ALA A 45 14.32 10.46 21.41
C ALA A 45 13.91 9.00 21.14
N ASN A 46 12.88 8.50 21.83
CA ASN A 46 12.34 7.16 21.64
C ASN A 46 11.74 6.99 20.24
N VAL A 47 10.97 7.98 19.74
CA VAL A 47 10.47 7.99 18.36
C VAL A 47 11.60 7.95 17.34
N LYS A 48 12.68 8.71 17.58
CA LYS A 48 13.87 8.69 16.72
C LYS A 48 14.58 7.33 16.75
N GLN A 49 14.72 6.71 17.93
CA GLN A 49 15.29 5.38 18.07
C GLN A 49 14.45 4.32 17.33
N MET A 50 13.12 4.38 17.47
CA MET A 50 12.21 3.50 16.73
C MET A 50 12.38 3.62 15.22
N LYS A 51 12.55 4.84 14.69
CA LYS A 51 12.83 5.04 13.26
C LYS A 51 14.15 4.39 12.82
N THR A 52 15.19 4.48 13.64
CA THR A 52 16.48 3.82 13.35
C THR A 52 16.32 2.30 13.35
N SER A 53 15.61 1.74 14.34
CA SER A 53 15.31 0.30 14.40
C SER A 53 14.41 -0.17 13.25
N PHE A 54 13.50 0.68 12.76
CA PHE A 54 12.66 0.40 11.59
C PHE A 54 13.50 0.28 10.31
N LYS A 55 14.58 1.06 10.16
CA LYS A 55 15.48 0.96 9.00
C LYS A 55 16.31 -0.33 8.99
N SER A 56 16.58 -0.93 10.16
CA SER A 56 17.53 -2.03 10.30
C SER A 56 16.90 -3.42 10.45
N LYS A 57 15.59 -3.54 10.61
CA LYS A 57 14.89 -4.84 10.74
C LYS A 57 13.90 -5.08 9.60
N ASP A 58 13.77 -6.35 9.20
CA ASP A 58 12.65 -6.81 8.39
C ASP A 58 11.33 -6.42 9.07
N LYS A 59 10.40 -5.88 8.26
CA LYS A 59 9.10 -5.37 8.68
C LYS A 59 8.31 -6.45 9.42
N GLN A 60 8.52 -6.53 10.74
CA GLN A 60 7.61 -7.23 11.65
C GLN A 60 6.18 -6.73 11.37
N LYS A 61 5.17 -7.59 11.51
CA LYS A 61 3.75 -7.28 11.27
C LYS A 61 3.35 -6.01 12.03
N THR A 62 3.46 -4.87 11.36
CA THR A 62 3.24 -3.53 11.91
C THR A 62 2.06 -2.94 11.17
N ASN A 63 1.31 -2.08 11.85
CA ASN A 63 0.16 -1.43 11.22
C ASN A 63 0.61 -0.59 10.03
N TYR A 64 -0.09 -0.72 8.90
CA TYR A 64 0.22 0.00 7.66
C TYR A 64 0.37 1.52 7.85
N VAL A 65 -0.48 2.12 8.69
CA VAL A 65 -0.44 3.56 9.03
C VAL A 65 0.88 3.94 9.70
N TYR A 66 1.42 3.09 10.56
CA TYR A 66 2.67 3.32 11.26
C TYR A 66 3.88 3.20 10.33
N ASP A 67 3.87 2.22 9.43
CA ASP A 67 4.92 2.08 8.42
C ASP A 67 4.99 3.31 7.52
N LYS A 68 3.85 3.81 7.08
CA LYS A 68 3.77 5.04 6.29
C LYS A 68 4.23 6.26 7.08
N TRP A 69 3.82 6.40 8.33
CA TRP A 69 4.29 7.49 9.19
C TRP A 69 5.82 7.46 9.39
N MET A 70 6.39 6.27 9.62
CA MET A 70 7.84 6.09 9.74
C MET A 70 8.57 6.42 8.43
N TRP A 71 7.99 6.06 7.29
CA TRP A 71 8.51 6.38 5.96
C TRP A 71 8.57 7.90 5.70
N PHE A 72 7.51 8.64 6.06
CA PHE A 72 7.45 10.11 5.93
C PHE A 72 8.34 10.87 6.93
N GLY A 73 9.00 10.17 7.85
CA GLY A 73 10.04 10.75 8.68
C GLY A 73 9.80 10.66 10.19
N SER A 74 8.68 10.08 10.63
CA SER A 74 8.20 10.02 12.02
C SER A 74 7.96 11.41 12.67
N GLY A 75 7.42 11.43 13.89
CA GLY A 75 7.15 12.67 14.65
C GLY A 75 6.20 13.63 13.94
N PHE A 76 6.29 14.92 14.27
CA PHE A 76 5.44 15.99 13.74
C PHE A 76 5.45 16.08 12.20
N TYR A 77 6.64 16.22 11.61
CA TYR A 77 6.77 16.41 10.17
C TYR A 77 6.23 15.20 9.39
N GLY A 78 6.57 13.97 9.83
CA GLY A 78 6.07 12.77 9.18
C GLY A 78 4.55 12.61 9.28
N LEU A 79 3.95 13.06 10.38
CA LEU A 79 2.48 13.06 10.54
C LEU A 79 1.81 14.06 9.60
N ALA A 80 2.34 15.28 9.49
CA ALA A 80 1.79 16.30 8.60
C ALA A 80 1.91 15.90 7.13
N ALA A 81 3.05 15.35 6.72
CA ALA A 81 3.23 14.81 5.39
C ALA A 81 2.28 13.63 5.10
N LEU A 82 2.14 12.69 6.04
CA LEU A 82 1.20 11.58 5.90
C LEU A 82 -0.25 12.05 5.76
N TRP A 83 -0.69 13.02 6.58
CA TRP A 83 -2.03 13.59 6.46
C TRP A 83 -2.28 14.21 5.10
N THR A 84 -1.33 15.02 4.65
CA THR A 84 -1.39 15.69 3.35
C THR A 84 -1.46 14.68 2.22
N PHE A 85 -0.63 13.64 2.28
CA PHE A 85 -0.66 12.54 1.33
C PHE A 85 -2.05 11.87 1.28
N ILE A 86 -2.64 11.55 2.44
CA ILE A 86 -3.97 10.95 2.51
C ILE A 86 -5.03 11.84 1.84
N ILE A 87 -5.03 13.14 2.13
CA ILE A 87 -5.99 14.07 1.53
C ILE A 87 -5.83 14.17 0.02
N VAL A 88 -4.59 14.28 -0.47
CA VAL A 88 -4.32 14.35 -1.91
C VAL A 88 -4.81 13.09 -2.62
N GLU A 89 -4.46 11.91 -2.10
CA GLU A 89 -4.87 10.63 -2.68
C GLU A 89 -6.39 10.45 -2.68
N ILE A 90 -7.07 10.77 -1.58
CA ILE A 90 -8.53 10.67 -1.48
C ILE A 90 -9.20 11.63 -2.46
N SER A 91 -8.71 12.88 -2.54
CA SER A 91 -9.27 13.90 -3.42
C SER A 91 -9.10 13.52 -4.89
N GLN A 92 -7.95 12.98 -5.26
CA GLN A 92 -7.72 12.49 -6.62
C GLN A 92 -8.52 11.24 -6.95
N PHE A 93 -8.63 10.30 -6.01
CA PHE A 93 -9.47 9.12 -6.19
C PHE A 93 -10.93 9.51 -6.45
N PHE A 94 -11.49 10.42 -5.65
CA PHE A 94 -12.87 10.88 -5.87
C PHE A 94 -13.00 11.75 -7.12
N SER A 95 -12.00 12.57 -7.44
CA SER A 95 -11.99 13.35 -8.69
C SER A 95 -12.03 12.43 -9.91
N PHE A 96 -11.22 11.37 -9.91
CA PHE A 96 -11.21 10.34 -10.95
C PHE A 96 -12.53 9.55 -10.99
N LEU A 97 -13.09 9.20 -9.83
CA LEU A 97 -14.32 8.42 -9.74
C LEU A 97 -15.54 9.19 -10.26
N PHE A 98 -15.67 10.47 -9.91
CA PHE A 98 -16.82 11.29 -10.29
C PHE A 98 -16.63 12.01 -11.64
N ASN A 99 -15.39 12.23 -12.07
CA ASN A 99 -15.07 12.83 -13.37
C ASN A 99 -14.27 11.84 -14.24
N PHE A 100 -14.75 10.60 -14.32
CA PHE A 100 -14.06 9.55 -15.06
C PHE A 100 -13.95 9.95 -16.55
N PRO A 101 -12.73 10.15 -17.09
CA PRO A 101 -12.54 10.71 -18.43
C PRO A 101 -12.84 9.71 -19.57
N GLY A 102 -13.21 8.47 -19.25
CA GLY A 102 -13.44 7.42 -20.22
C GLY A 102 -12.17 6.65 -20.59
N PHE A 103 -12.34 5.40 -21.03
CA PHE A 103 -11.20 4.53 -21.39
C PHE A 103 -10.40 5.08 -22.58
N GLU A 104 -11.06 5.72 -23.54
CA GLU A 104 -10.39 6.31 -24.72
C GLU A 104 -9.43 7.43 -24.30
N SER A 105 -9.84 8.32 -23.39
CA SER A 105 -8.95 9.37 -22.87
C SER A 105 -7.79 8.82 -22.04
N LEU A 106 -7.97 7.68 -21.35
CA LEU A 106 -6.93 7.08 -20.52
C LEU A 106 -5.90 6.27 -21.31
N PHE A 107 -6.36 5.57 -22.35
CA PHE A 107 -5.54 4.61 -23.10
C PHE A 107 -5.29 5.02 -24.56
N GLY A 108 -5.81 6.16 -25.01
CA GLY A 108 -5.67 6.64 -26.39
C GLY A 108 -4.22 6.90 -26.80
N GLU A 109 -3.37 7.29 -25.84
CA GLU A 109 -1.92 7.40 -26.04
C GLU A 109 -1.15 6.10 -25.78
N GLY A 110 -1.87 5.01 -25.49
CA GLY A 110 -1.32 3.69 -25.19
C GLY A 110 -1.11 3.43 -23.69
N LEU A 111 -1.03 2.13 -23.35
CA LEU A 111 -0.89 1.66 -21.96
C LEU A 111 0.41 2.15 -21.31
N PHE A 112 1.51 2.26 -22.07
CA PHE A 112 2.78 2.74 -21.53
C PHE A 112 2.70 4.19 -21.06
N ASN A 113 2.15 5.09 -21.89
CA ASN A 113 1.98 6.50 -21.53
C ASN A 113 1.05 6.65 -20.32
N PHE A 114 -0.02 5.86 -20.25
CA PHE A 114 -0.89 5.82 -19.07
C PHE A 114 -0.12 5.46 -17.79
N LEU A 115 0.70 4.40 -17.83
CA LEU A 115 1.48 3.98 -16.65
C LEU A 115 2.51 5.04 -16.23
N VAL A 116 3.15 5.70 -17.20
CA VAL A 116 4.08 6.81 -16.94
C VAL A 116 3.35 7.99 -16.32
N ALA A 117 2.19 8.38 -16.88
CA ALA A 117 1.37 9.47 -16.35
C ALA A 117 0.89 9.17 -14.92
N LEU A 118 0.44 7.94 -14.65
CA LEU A 118 0.11 7.50 -13.29
C LEU A 118 1.31 7.58 -12.36
N ALA A 119 2.49 7.10 -12.78
CA ALA A 119 3.70 7.13 -11.96
C ALA A 119 4.14 8.57 -11.65
N LEU A 120 4.09 9.48 -12.63
CA LEU A 120 4.41 10.89 -12.46
C LEU A 120 3.40 11.60 -11.57
N GLY A 121 2.11 11.31 -11.73
CA GLY A 121 1.06 11.81 -10.84
C GLY A 121 1.28 11.38 -9.39
N GLN A 122 1.56 10.09 -9.18
CA GLN A 122 1.85 9.54 -7.86
C GLN A 122 3.10 10.16 -7.23
N LEU A 123 4.15 10.40 -8.04
CA LEU A 123 5.36 11.09 -7.59
C LEU A 123 5.04 12.54 -7.18
N GLY A 124 4.21 13.24 -7.96
CA GLY A 124 3.72 14.59 -7.63
C GLY A 124 3.00 14.64 -6.27
N ASN A 125 2.14 13.66 -5.99
CA ASN A 125 1.44 13.57 -4.69
C ASN A 125 2.41 13.40 -3.52
N ILE A 126 3.42 12.55 -3.70
CA ILE A 126 4.46 12.33 -2.71
C ILE A 126 5.24 13.62 -2.47
N ILE A 127 5.63 14.34 -3.53
CA ILE A 127 6.33 15.62 -3.41
C ILE A 127 5.45 16.62 -2.65
N ASN A 128 4.19 16.79 -3.05
CA ASN A 128 3.24 17.69 -2.37
C ASN A 128 3.09 17.38 -0.88
N ALA A 129 3.10 16.10 -0.51
CA ALA A 129 3.09 15.68 0.89
C ALA A 129 4.37 16.11 1.64
N PHE A 130 5.55 16.02 1.02
CA PHE A 130 6.80 16.51 1.63
C PHE A 130 6.83 18.04 1.76
N ILE A 131 6.24 18.77 0.82
CA ILE A 131 6.09 20.23 0.87
C ILE A 131 4.72 20.67 1.38
N TRP A 132 4.13 19.90 2.32
CA TRP A 132 2.76 20.12 2.81
C TRP A 132 2.48 21.56 3.25
N PHE A 133 3.47 22.23 3.83
CA PHE A 133 3.32 23.60 4.32
C PHE A 133 3.11 24.61 3.19
N VAL A 134 3.53 24.30 1.95
CA VAL A 134 3.18 25.06 0.75
C VAL A 134 1.80 24.65 0.25
N TYR A 135 1.54 23.34 0.17
CA TYR A 135 0.26 22.78 -0.30
C TYR A 135 -0.95 23.34 0.46
N TRP A 136 -0.82 23.52 1.77
CA TRP A 136 -1.92 24.04 2.58
C TRP A 136 -1.98 25.57 2.63
N SER A 137 -0.89 26.27 2.30
CA SER A 137 -0.77 27.71 2.49
C SER A 137 -1.03 28.53 1.23
N ASP A 138 -1.68 27.98 0.20
CA ASP A 138 -1.80 28.57 -1.15
C ASP A 138 -1.84 30.12 -1.17
N ASP A 139 -2.78 30.73 -0.44
CA ASP A 139 -2.87 32.20 -0.27
C ASP A 139 -2.62 32.67 1.18
N GLY A 140 -2.32 31.73 2.07
CA GLY A 140 -2.17 31.95 3.50
C GLY A 140 -0.73 32.10 3.95
N SER A 141 -0.54 32.36 5.25
CA SER A 141 0.80 32.36 5.83
C SER A 141 1.25 30.93 6.14
N ILE A 142 2.34 30.49 5.50
CA ILE A 142 3.06 29.25 5.82
C ILE A 142 3.28 29.11 7.34
N LEU A 143 3.65 30.21 8.01
CA LEU A 143 3.90 30.21 9.45
C LEU A 143 2.65 29.89 10.26
N VAL A 144 1.48 30.41 9.88
CA VAL A 144 0.22 30.12 10.56
C VAL A 144 -0.11 28.63 10.45
N TYR A 145 -0.06 28.08 9.23
CA TYR A 145 -0.31 26.66 9.02
C TYR A 145 0.67 25.78 9.80
N PHE A 146 1.96 26.15 9.82
CA PHE A 146 2.97 25.43 10.57
C PHE A 146 2.71 25.46 12.08
N LEU A 147 2.41 26.63 12.64
CA LEU A 147 2.14 26.81 14.07
C LEU A 147 0.87 26.09 14.50
N VAL A 148 -0.21 26.22 13.72
CA VAL A 148 -1.48 25.56 14.01
C VAL A 148 -1.34 24.03 13.94
N ALA A 149 -0.65 23.51 12.92
CA ALA A 149 -0.34 22.09 12.83
C ALA A 149 0.50 21.61 14.01
N TYR A 150 1.51 22.37 14.42
CA TYR A 150 2.36 22.02 15.54
C TYR A 150 1.60 22.02 16.87
N MET A 151 0.73 23.01 17.09
CA MET A 151 -0.15 23.05 18.26
C MET A 151 -1.12 21.86 18.28
N GLY A 152 -1.70 21.51 17.14
CA GLY A 152 -2.55 20.32 17.01
C GLY A 152 -1.78 19.04 17.35
N TYR A 153 -0.59 18.87 16.77
CA TYR A 153 0.29 17.74 17.06
C TYR A 153 0.60 17.64 18.55
N TRP A 154 0.99 18.74 19.18
CA TRP A 154 1.35 18.75 20.59
C TRP A 154 0.14 18.41 21.47
N CYS A 155 -1.02 18.99 21.20
CA CYS A 155 -2.27 18.68 21.91
C CYS A 155 -2.60 17.19 21.82
N GLY A 156 -2.55 16.59 20.62
CA GLY A 156 -2.81 15.16 20.44
C GLY A 156 -1.83 14.26 21.22
N VAL A 157 -0.54 14.58 21.23
CA VAL A 157 0.47 13.84 22.02
C VAL A 157 0.19 13.94 23.52
N GLU A 158 -0.14 15.14 24.00
CA GLU A 158 -0.42 15.37 25.42
C GLU A 158 -1.69 14.65 25.88
N LEU A 159 -2.75 14.65 25.06
CA LEU A 159 -3.98 13.88 25.31
C LEU A 159 -3.68 12.37 25.37
N ALA A 160 -2.90 11.86 24.43
CA ALA A 160 -2.49 10.45 24.41
C ALA A 160 -1.69 10.06 25.66
N LYS A 161 -0.81 10.95 26.12
CA LYS A 161 0.00 10.74 27.34
C LYS A 161 -0.87 10.64 28.59
N ARG A 162 -1.91 11.48 28.69
CA ARG A 162 -2.89 11.47 29.79
C ARG A 162 -3.78 10.23 29.80
N GLY A 163 -3.78 9.45 28.72
CA GLY A 163 -4.67 8.31 28.57
C GLY A 163 -6.13 8.72 28.42
N GLU A 164 -6.40 9.98 28.07
CA GLU A 164 -7.75 10.45 27.80
C GLU A 164 -8.25 9.81 26.50
N GLU A 165 -9.28 8.97 26.62
CA GLU A 165 -9.98 8.43 25.47
C GLU A 165 -10.84 9.53 24.86
N ILE A 166 -10.38 10.14 23.78
CA ILE A 166 -11.23 11.05 23.00
C ILE A 166 -12.45 10.22 22.53
N PRO A 167 -13.69 10.71 22.67
CA PRO A 167 -14.90 9.96 22.29
C PRO A 167 -14.89 9.49 20.82
N ILE A 168 -14.14 10.18 19.96
CA ILE A 168 -13.85 9.80 18.58
C ILE A 168 -13.15 8.45 18.49
N GLY A 169 -12.34 8.06 19.48
CA GLY A 169 -11.74 6.72 19.56
C GLY A 169 -12.77 5.59 19.61
N GLN A 170 -13.86 5.77 20.36
CA GLN A 170 -14.95 4.80 20.40
C GLN A 170 -15.68 4.72 19.07
N TRP A 171 -15.90 5.87 18.42
CA TRP A 171 -16.50 5.93 17.09
C TRP A 171 -15.60 5.32 16.01
N LEU A 172 -14.30 5.64 16.01
CA LEU A 172 -13.30 5.06 15.11
C LEU A 172 -13.16 3.57 15.33
N ASN A 173 -13.09 3.09 16.57
CA ASN A 173 -13.03 1.65 16.86
C ASN A 173 -14.29 0.93 16.36
N LYS A 174 -15.48 1.53 16.51
CA LYS A 174 -16.71 1.01 15.91
C LYS A 174 -16.64 1.02 14.38
N LEU A 175 -16.12 2.09 13.78
CA LEU A 175 -15.99 2.23 12.34
C LEU A 175 -14.99 1.20 11.76
N PHE A 176 -13.79 1.09 12.33
CA PHE A 176 -12.78 0.09 11.95
C PHE A 176 -13.23 -1.35 12.26
N ALA A 177 -14.01 -1.59 13.32
CA ALA A 177 -14.62 -2.89 13.59
C ALA A 177 -15.78 -3.21 12.63
N SER A 178 -16.44 -2.18 12.08
CA SER A 178 -17.50 -2.33 11.07
C SER A 178 -16.99 -2.44 9.64
N LEU A 179 -15.73 -2.05 9.39
CA LEU A 179 -15.08 -2.34 8.12
C LEU A 179 -14.84 -3.85 8.04
N PRO A 180 -15.24 -4.52 6.96
CA PRO A 180 -14.95 -5.93 6.80
C PRO A 180 -13.44 -6.09 6.88
N GLN A 181 -12.95 -6.83 7.88
CA GLN A 181 -11.56 -7.28 7.86
C GLN A 181 -11.42 -8.11 6.59
N ILE A 182 -10.81 -7.53 5.57
CA ILE A 182 -10.41 -8.27 4.39
C ILE A 182 -9.31 -9.17 4.90
N ASP A 183 -9.68 -10.39 5.26
CA ASP A 183 -8.77 -11.48 5.58
C ASP A 183 -8.09 -11.89 4.27
N ILE A 184 -7.03 -11.14 3.94
CA ILE A 184 -6.20 -11.36 2.76
C ILE A 184 -5.55 -12.74 2.85
N ASP A 185 -5.26 -13.22 4.06
CA ASP A 185 -4.60 -14.50 4.30
C ASP A 185 -5.52 -15.67 3.92
N SER A 186 -6.80 -15.67 4.31
CA SER A 186 -7.73 -16.75 3.88
C SER A 186 -8.03 -16.74 2.39
N LYS A 187 -8.09 -15.56 1.74
CA LYS A 187 -8.26 -15.48 0.28
C LYS A 187 -7.02 -15.98 -0.48
N ILE A 188 -5.82 -15.73 0.04
CA ILE A 188 -4.56 -16.26 -0.51
C ILE A 188 -4.49 -17.77 -0.32
N GLU A 189 -4.86 -18.29 0.86
CA GLU A 189 -4.84 -19.73 1.14
C GLU A 189 -5.87 -20.49 0.29
N ALA A 190 -7.08 -19.94 0.13
CA ALA A 190 -8.11 -20.49 -0.75
C ALA A 190 -7.65 -20.51 -2.22
N SER A 191 -6.93 -19.48 -2.67
CA SER A 191 -6.37 -19.41 -4.02
C SER A 191 -5.25 -20.42 -4.23
N LYS A 192 -4.36 -20.60 -3.25
CA LYS A 192 -3.30 -21.63 -3.28
C LYS A 192 -3.89 -23.04 -3.34
N ARG A 193 -4.94 -23.32 -2.56
CA ARG A 193 -5.65 -24.62 -2.59
C ARG A 193 -6.32 -24.88 -3.95
N LYS A 194 -6.90 -23.86 -4.58
CA LYS A 194 -7.46 -23.97 -5.94
C LYS A 194 -6.37 -24.26 -6.98
N LEU A 195 -5.23 -23.57 -6.89
CA LEU A 195 -4.10 -23.78 -7.80
C LEU A 195 -3.54 -25.21 -7.68
N SER A 196 -3.35 -25.69 -6.44
CA SER A 196 -2.86 -27.05 -6.16
C SER A 196 -3.81 -28.12 -6.72
N LYS A 197 -5.13 -27.97 -6.51
CA LYS A 197 -6.13 -28.90 -7.09
C LYS A 197 -6.08 -28.91 -8.62
N GLN A 198 -5.91 -27.75 -9.25
CA GLN A 198 -5.84 -27.66 -10.71
C GLN A 198 -4.55 -28.31 -11.27
N GLN A 199 -3.44 -28.18 -10.55
CA GLN A 199 -2.17 -28.84 -10.92
C GLN A 199 -2.26 -30.37 -10.78
N VAL A 200 -2.89 -30.87 -9.73
CA VAL A 200 -3.14 -32.31 -9.55
C VAL A 200 -4.04 -32.84 -10.67
N LEU A 201 -5.09 -32.10 -11.03
CA LEU A 201 -5.99 -32.49 -12.12
C LEU A 201 -5.25 -32.56 -13.47
N ARG A 202 -4.40 -31.57 -13.79
CA ARG A 202 -3.56 -31.59 -15.00
C ARG A 202 -2.60 -32.78 -15.03
N GLN A 203 -1.97 -33.10 -13.90
CA GLN A 203 -1.07 -34.26 -13.79
C GLN A 203 -1.81 -35.59 -14.02
N GLN A 204 -3.05 -35.70 -13.53
CA GLN A 204 -3.89 -36.88 -13.74
C GLN A 204 -4.33 -36.99 -15.20
N THR A 205 -4.73 -35.88 -15.83
CA THR A 205 -5.06 -35.84 -17.26
C THR A 205 -3.86 -36.27 -18.12
N ILE A 206 -2.65 -35.77 -17.82
CA ILE A 206 -1.42 -36.13 -18.54
C ILE A 206 -1.10 -37.63 -18.42
N LYS A 207 -1.24 -38.22 -17.22
CA LYS A 207 -1.01 -39.65 -16.99
C LYS A 207 -2.04 -40.53 -17.70
N GLN A 208 -3.29 -40.08 -17.83
CA GLN A 208 -4.34 -40.82 -18.54
C GLN A 208 -4.21 -40.73 -20.07
N SER A 209 -3.59 -39.67 -20.60
CA SER A 209 -3.27 -39.53 -22.04
C SER A 209 -1.96 -40.21 -22.47
N ALA A 210 -1.17 -40.76 -21.54
CA ALA A 210 0.11 -41.38 -21.83
C ALA A 210 0.11 -42.80 -22.44
N PRO A 211 -0.95 -43.65 -22.36
CA PRO A 211 -0.82 -45.04 -22.82
C PRO A 211 -0.86 -45.21 -24.36
N THR A 212 -1.05 -44.14 -25.15
CA THR A 212 -1.17 -44.25 -26.62
C THR A 212 0.16 -44.14 -27.36
N LEU A 213 1.24 -43.67 -26.72
CA LEU A 213 2.53 -43.45 -27.42
C LEU A 213 3.50 -44.64 -27.39
N GLU A 214 3.28 -45.66 -26.56
CA GLU A 214 4.14 -46.87 -26.55
C GLU A 214 3.75 -47.94 -27.57
N GLN A 215 2.55 -47.90 -28.15
CA GLN A 215 2.14 -48.88 -29.17
C GLN A 215 2.51 -48.49 -30.61
N THR A 216 2.97 -47.26 -30.87
CA THR A 216 3.32 -46.83 -32.24
C THR A 216 4.78 -47.16 -32.63
N ASN A 217 5.61 -47.62 -31.68
CA ASN A 217 7.05 -47.82 -31.91
C ASN A 217 7.50 -49.30 -32.00
N GLN A 218 6.57 -50.26 -32.11
CA GLN A 218 6.91 -51.69 -32.26
C GLN A 218 6.59 -52.29 -33.64
N GLU A 219 5.99 -51.57 -34.58
CA GLU A 219 5.69 -52.09 -35.93
C GLU A 219 6.67 -51.64 -37.04
N ALA A 220 7.73 -50.89 -36.71
CA ALA A 220 8.60 -50.28 -37.71
C ALA A 220 9.62 -51.19 -38.44
N PRO A 221 10.09 -52.37 -37.98
CA PRO A 221 11.22 -53.01 -38.66
C PRO A 221 10.82 -53.84 -39.89
N ALA A 222 9.53 -54.02 -40.19
CA ALA A 222 9.10 -54.91 -41.29
C ALA A 222 8.89 -54.21 -42.64
N GLN A 223 8.73 -52.88 -42.69
CA GLN A 223 8.43 -52.16 -43.94
C GLN A 223 9.66 -51.56 -44.64
N GLU A 224 10.80 -51.43 -43.96
CA GLU A 224 12.03 -50.90 -44.55
C GLU A 224 12.83 -51.93 -45.35
N ALA A 225 12.70 -53.23 -45.01
CA ALA A 225 13.36 -54.31 -45.76
C ALA A 225 12.77 -54.52 -47.17
N SER A 226 11.49 -54.25 -47.38
CA SER A 226 10.84 -54.42 -48.70
C SER A 226 11.11 -53.27 -49.69
N LYS A 227 11.64 -52.13 -49.24
CA LYS A 227 11.97 -51.00 -50.12
C LYS A 227 13.37 -51.08 -50.71
N GLN A 228 14.35 -51.63 -49.98
CA GLN A 228 15.73 -51.77 -50.49
C GLN A 228 15.85 -52.82 -51.61
N GLU A 229 14.97 -53.81 -51.66
CA GLU A 229 15.02 -54.85 -52.70
C GLU A 229 14.39 -54.41 -54.04
N GLN A 230 13.57 -53.35 -54.05
CA GLN A 230 13.03 -52.77 -55.29
C GLN A 230 13.93 -51.71 -55.93
N GLU A 231 14.84 -51.10 -55.17
CA GLU A 231 15.77 -50.09 -55.70
C GLU A 231 16.97 -50.73 -56.44
N ASN A 232 17.37 -51.94 -56.04
CA ASN A 232 18.52 -52.65 -56.63
C ASN A 232 18.23 -53.34 -57.98
N GLN A 233 16.97 -53.37 -58.45
CA GLN A 233 16.61 -53.92 -59.76
C GLN A 233 16.51 -52.86 -60.87
N LYS A 234 16.69 -51.56 -60.56
CA LYS A 234 16.53 -50.48 -61.54
C LYS A 234 17.82 -50.03 -62.23
N ASP A 235 18.99 -50.48 -61.74
CA ASP A 235 20.31 -50.10 -62.28
C ASP A 235 20.99 -51.18 -63.15
N THR A 236 20.29 -52.27 -63.49
CA THR A 236 20.79 -53.25 -64.47
C THR A 236 19.85 -53.39 -65.67
N LYS A 237 19.74 -52.35 -66.51
CA LYS A 237 19.39 -52.48 -67.93
C LYS A 237 19.60 -51.20 -68.73
#